data_AF-A0A7C0UZ03-F1
#
_entry.id   AF-A0A7C0UZ03-F1
#
_cell.length_a   1.000
_cell.length_b   1.000
_cell.length_c   1.000
_cell.angle_alpha   90.00
_cell.angle_beta   90.00
_cell.angle_gamma   90.00
#
_symmetry.space_group_name_H-M   'P 1'
#
loop_
_entity.id
_entity.type
_entity.pdbx_description
1 polymer ?
#
loop_
_entity_poly.entity_id
_entity_poly.type
_entity_poly.pdbx_seq_one_letter_code
_entity_poly.pdbx_strand_id
1 'polypeptide(L)'
;MLMYGSFLQDCFTKVNIIKYNKVTSTMDVAWKLLTEGLHKWTIIVAEEQYKGRGRHGRTWASPKGGLWMSLIVDRNVIKEVPLNMYPFIAPLAVISSIDKIYNIKTHIRWPNDIVFKGKKIGGILIETSFKGNNIEGAIIGIGINTNIT
;
A
#
# COMPACT_ATOMS: atom_id res chain seq x y z
N MET A 1 3.01 -8.80 -27.48
CA MET A 1 1.68 -8.50 -26.90
C MET A 1 0.98 -9.85 -26.71
N LEU A 2 0.54 -10.21 -25.49
CA LEU A 2 -0.03 -11.52 -25.07
C LEU A 2 0.87 -12.51 -24.28
N MET A 3 1.69 -12.03 -23.33
CA MET A 3 2.18 -12.89 -22.21
C MET A 3 1.79 -12.38 -20.81
N TYR A 4 1.40 -11.10 -20.67
CA TYR A 4 0.99 -10.53 -19.37
C TYR A 4 -0.48 -10.75 -19.02
N GLY A 5 -1.31 -11.16 -19.98
CA GLY A 5 -2.77 -11.29 -19.80
C GLY A 5 -3.17 -12.43 -18.85
N SER A 6 -2.56 -13.61 -19.00
CA SER A 6 -2.87 -14.79 -18.17
C SER A 6 -2.32 -14.68 -16.75
N PHE A 7 -1.12 -14.12 -16.58
CA PHE A 7 -0.50 -13.94 -15.25
C PHE A 7 -1.28 -12.96 -14.36
N LEU A 8 -1.78 -11.86 -14.93
CA LEU A 8 -2.60 -10.90 -14.20
C LEU A 8 -3.97 -11.48 -13.84
N GLN A 9 -4.58 -12.30 -14.71
CA GLN A 9 -5.88 -12.93 -14.45
C GLN A 9 -5.83 -13.88 -13.23
N ASP A 10 -4.76 -14.66 -13.09
CA ASP A 10 -4.58 -15.58 -11.95
C ASP A 10 -4.15 -14.86 -10.66
N CYS A 11 -3.41 -13.74 -10.75
CA CYS A 11 -2.94 -12.98 -9.58
C CYS A 11 -4.06 -12.36 -8.73
N PHE A 12 -5.25 -12.10 -9.30
CA PHE A 12 -6.35 -11.43 -8.59
C PHE A 12 -7.33 -12.38 -7.89
N THR A 13 -7.14 -13.71 -7.95
CA THR A 13 -8.21 -14.63 -7.52
C THR A 13 -8.36 -14.85 -6.01
N LYS A 14 -7.35 -14.54 -5.17
CA LYS A 14 -7.51 -14.55 -3.69
C LYS A 14 -6.60 -13.53 -3.01
N VAL A 15 -7.10 -12.32 -2.79
CA VAL A 15 -6.48 -11.36 -1.85
C VAL A 15 -7.03 -11.62 -0.45
N ASN A 16 -6.15 -11.90 0.51
CA ASN A 16 -6.56 -11.99 1.91
C ASN A 16 -6.79 -10.58 2.47
N ILE A 17 -7.86 -10.36 3.25
CA ILE A 17 -8.09 -9.08 3.92
C ILE A 17 -8.16 -9.33 5.42
N ILE A 18 -7.26 -8.70 6.17
CA ILE A 18 -7.21 -8.76 7.62
C ILE A 18 -7.58 -7.38 8.16
N LYS A 19 -8.59 -7.33 9.02
CA LYS A 19 -9.13 -6.08 9.58
C LYS A 19 -8.81 -5.99 11.07
N TYR A 20 -8.42 -4.80 11.51
CA TYR A 20 -8.17 -4.49 12.91
C TYR A 20 -8.92 -3.23 13.33
N ASN A 21 -9.33 -3.17 14.60
CA ASN A 21 -9.87 -1.94 15.16
C ASN A 21 -8.74 -0.92 15.43
N LYS A 22 -7.63 -1.36 16.02
CA LYS A 22 -6.50 -0.50 16.39
C LYS A 22 -5.19 -1.27 16.41
N VAL A 23 -4.14 -0.71 15.81
CA VAL A 23 -2.79 -1.31 15.71
C VAL A 23 -1.69 -0.26 15.87
N THR A 24 -0.43 -0.68 16.05
CA THR A 24 0.71 0.27 15.99
C THR A 24 0.73 0.95 14.62
N SER A 25 0.88 0.14 13.58
CA SER A 25 0.85 0.52 12.17
C SER A 25 0.47 -0.73 11.36
N THR A 26 -0.32 -0.57 10.30
CA THR A 26 -0.60 -1.65 9.35
C THR A 26 0.69 -2.15 8.68
N MET A 27 1.71 -1.30 8.57
CA MET A 27 3.03 -1.69 8.07
C MET A 27 3.74 -2.67 9.00
N ASP A 28 3.64 -2.46 10.32
CA ASP A 28 4.31 -3.33 11.29
C ASP A 28 3.65 -4.71 11.33
N VAL A 29 2.32 -4.73 11.26
CA VAL A 29 1.54 -5.98 11.14
C VAL A 29 1.92 -6.70 9.85
N ALA A 30 2.01 -5.98 8.73
CA ALA A 30 2.39 -6.57 7.46
C ALA A 30 3.82 -7.15 7.47
N TRP A 31 4.78 -6.48 8.11
CA TRP A 31 6.13 -7.01 8.29
C TRP A 31 6.13 -8.26 9.18
N LYS A 32 5.41 -8.23 10.30
CA LYS A 32 5.28 -9.40 11.18
C LYS A 32 4.75 -10.62 10.41
N LEU A 33 3.69 -10.45 9.63
CA LEU A 33 3.12 -11.54 8.83
C LEU A 33 4.11 -12.05 7.78
N LEU A 34 4.87 -11.17 7.13
CA LEU A 34 5.93 -11.56 6.19
C LEU A 34 7.02 -12.39 6.88
N THR A 35 7.46 -12.00 8.08
CA THR A 35 8.46 -12.75 8.84
C THR A 35 7.95 -14.09 9.36
N GLU A 36 6.63 -14.22 9.56
CA GLU A 36 5.94 -15.45 9.91
C GLU A 36 5.66 -16.35 8.68
N GLY A 37 6.06 -15.91 7.46
CA GLY A 37 6.02 -16.70 6.24
C GLY A 37 4.81 -16.43 5.32
N LEU A 38 4.00 -15.40 5.59
CA LEU A 38 2.88 -15.02 4.73
C LEU A 38 3.37 -14.26 3.49
N HIS A 39 3.63 -14.98 2.41
CA HIS A 39 4.17 -14.43 1.15
C HIS A 39 3.14 -14.30 0.02
N LYS A 40 1.85 -14.18 0.35
CA LYS A 40 0.73 -14.05 -0.60
C LYS A 40 0.07 -12.68 -0.50
N TRP A 41 -0.58 -12.25 -1.58
CA TRP A 41 -1.38 -11.02 -1.60
C TRP A 41 -2.28 -10.89 -0.36
N THR A 42 -1.97 -9.91 0.48
CA THR A 42 -2.69 -9.70 1.74
C THR A 42 -2.81 -8.21 2.01
N ILE A 43 -4.03 -7.75 2.22
CA ILE A 43 -4.35 -6.40 2.67
C ILE A 43 -4.56 -6.42 4.17
N ILE A 44 -3.85 -5.57 4.88
CA ILE A 44 -4.08 -5.26 6.28
C ILE A 44 -4.79 -3.90 6.31
N VAL A 45 -5.94 -3.81 6.97
CA VAL A 45 -6.67 -2.55 7.19
C VAL A 45 -6.87 -2.33 8.68
N ALA A 46 -6.76 -1.09 9.14
CA ALA A 46 -7.10 -0.72 10.51
C ALA A 46 -8.04 0.50 10.55
N GLU A 47 -8.94 0.57 11.53
CA GLU A 47 -9.70 1.81 11.78
C GLU A 47 -8.82 2.92 12.35
N GLU A 48 -7.81 2.57 13.16
CA GLU A 48 -6.90 3.50 13.82
C GLU A 48 -5.46 2.94 13.89
N GLN A 49 -4.46 3.80 13.70
CA GLN A 49 -3.06 3.49 14.00
C GLN A 49 -2.51 4.47 15.03
N TYR A 50 -1.96 3.96 16.15
CA TYR A 50 -1.40 4.81 17.21
C TYR A 50 0.09 5.12 17.05
N LYS A 51 0.76 4.48 16.09
CA LYS A 51 2.15 4.73 15.66
C LYS A 51 2.27 4.66 14.12
N GLY A 52 1.32 5.28 13.41
CA GLY A 52 1.31 5.28 11.95
C GLY A 52 2.63 5.78 11.36
N ARG A 53 3.11 5.13 10.28
CA ARG A 53 4.44 5.36 9.71
C ARG A 53 4.37 6.16 8.42
N GLY A 54 5.31 7.10 8.27
CA GLY A 54 5.58 7.85 7.06
C GLY A 54 7.04 7.68 6.63
N ARG A 55 7.39 8.30 5.49
CA ARG A 55 8.77 8.27 4.97
C ARG A 55 9.74 8.98 5.91
N HIS A 56 11.01 8.55 5.85
CA HIS A 56 12.12 9.17 6.59
C HIS A 56 11.86 9.25 8.10
N GLY A 57 11.22 8.22 8.67
CA GLY A 57 10.92 8.13 10.09
C GLY A 57 9.81 9.06 10.58
N ARG A 58 9.15 9.81 9.69
CA ARG A 58 8.02 10.68 10.08
C ARG A 58 6.83 9.85 10.54
N THR A 59 6.06 10.38 11.48
CA THR A 59 4.78 9.79 11.89
C THR A 59 3.67 10.18 10.90
N TRP A 60 2.74 9.27 10.67
CA TRP A 60 1.50 9.52 9.93
C TRP A 60 0.32 9.44 10.91
N ALA A 61 -0.39 10.56 11.10
CA ALA A 61 -1.58 10.58 11.94
C ALA A 61 -2.66 9.68 11.33
N SER A 62 -3.24 8.79 12.12
CA SER A 62 -4.22 7.82 11.63
C SER A 62 -5.35 7.58 12.64
N PRO A 63 -6.14 8.62 12.96
CA PRO A 63 -7.34 8.47 13.79
C PRO A 63 -8.41 7.68 13.04
N LYS A 64 -9.52 7.37 13.73
CA LYS A 64 -10.72 6.86 13.06
C LYS A 64 -11.18 7.82 11.97
N GLY A 65 -11.75 7.25 10.91
CA GLY A 65 -12.32 8.01 9.80
C GLY A 65 -11.38 8.20 8.60
N GLY A 66 -10.19 7.60 8.57
CA GLY A 66 -9.40 7.47 7.35
C GLY A 66 -9.33 6.04 6.83
N LEU A 67 -8.73 5.86 5.64
CA LEU A 67 -8.35 4.56 5.11
C LEU A 67 -6.88 4.30 5.41
N TRP A 68 -6.62 3.40 6.35
CA TRP A 68 -5.28 3.00 6.76
C TRP A 68 -5.05 1.55 6.35
N MET A 69 -4.24 1.34 5.31
CA MET A 69 -3.98 -0.01 4.84
C MET A 69 -2.53 -0.25 4.42
N SER A 70 -2.12 -1.51 4.46
CA SER A 70 -0.87 -1.99 3.91
C SER A 70 -1.12 -3.24 3.06
N LEU A 71 -0.54 -3.28 1.87
CA LEU A 71 -0.61 -4.42 0.96
C LEU A 71 0.74 -5.15 1.00
N ILE A 72 0.73 -6.41 1.42
CA ILE A 72 1.82 -7.35 1.18
C ILE A 72 1.75 -7.77 -0.29
N VAL A 73 2.85 -7.53 -1.02
CA VAL A 73 2.98 -7.96 -2.41
C VAL A 73 3.32 -9.44 -2.46
N ASP A 74 2.62 -10.19 -3.31
CA ASP A 74 2.89 -11.61 -3.50
C ASP A 74 4.32 -11.85 -4.01
N ARG A 75 5.01 -12.83 -3.41
CA ARG A 75 6.42 -13.10 -3.73
C ARG A 75 6.65 -13.52 -5.18
N ASN A 76 5.69 -14.16 -5.82
CA ASN A 76 5.81 -14.51 -7.24
C ASN A 76 5.75 -13.25 -8.12
N VAL A 77 4.98 -12.24 -7.71
CA VAL A 77 4.89 -10.96 -8.44
C VAL A 77 6.14 -10.11 -8.22
N ILE A 78 6.70 -10.11 -7.02
CA ILE A 78 7.97 -9.42 -6.71
C ILE A 78 9.11 -9.90 -7.63
N LYS A 79 9.11 -11.17 -8.04
CA LYS A 79 10.12 -11.73 -8.95
C LYS A 79 9.99 -11.22 -10.39
N GLU A 80 8.79 -10.85 -10.80
CA GLU A 80 8.47 -10.44 -12.17
C GLU A 80 8.49 -8.92 -12.36
N VAL A 81 8.18 -8.15 -11.31
CA VAL A 81 8.10 -6.68 -11.35
C VAL A 81 9.29 -6.06 -10.64
N PRO A 82 10.12 -5.24 -11.33
CA PRO A 82 11.22 -4.53 -10.71
C PRO A 82 10.77 -3.66 -9.54
N LEU A 83 11.44 -3.77 -8.39
CA LEU A 83 11.05 -3.08 -7.15
C LEU A 83 11.01 -1.55 -7.31
N ASN A 84 11.86 -0.99 -8.17
CA ASN A 84 11.91 0.44 -8.47
C ASN A 84 10.69 0.95 -9.24
N MET A 85 9.81 0.07 -9.73
CA MET A 85 8.55 0.46 -10.38
C MET A 85 7.43 0.75 -9.38
N TYR A 86 7.42 0.13 -8.19
CA TYR A 86 6.34 0.33 -7.21
C TYR A 86 6.11 1.80 -6.81
N PRO A 87 7.15 2.64 -6.62
CA PRO A 87 6.97 4.07 -6.38
C PRO A 87 6.21 4.83 -7.46
N PHE A 88 6.10 4.29 -8.67
CA PHE A 88 5.31 4.85 -9.76
C PHE A 88 3.95 4.19 -9.87
N ILE A 89 3.90 2.85 -9.82
CA ILE A 89 2.68 2.07 -9.99
C ILE A 89 1.68 2.33 -8.85
N ALA A 90 2.15 2.31 -7.60
CA ALA A 90 1.28 2.46 -6.44
C ALA A 90 0.50 3.80 -6.42
N PRO A 91 1.14 4.98 -6.55
CA PRO A 91 0.40 6.24 -6.59
C PRO A 91 -0.53 6.35 -7.78
N LEU A 92 -0.12 5.88 -8.96
CA LEU A 92 -0.99 5.86 -10.14
C LEU A 92 -2.24 5.00 -9.94
N ALA A 93 -2.09 3.81 -9.35
CA ALA A 93 -3.22 2.93 -9.04
C ALA A 93 -4.19 3.58 -8.04
N VAL A 94 -3.67 4.26 -7.02
CA VAL A 94 -4.52 4.92 -6.02
C VAL A 94 -5.25 6.11 -6.60
N ILE A 95 -4.58 7.02 -7.33
CA ILE A 95 -5.27 8.18 -7.93
C ILE A 95 -6.31 7.73 -8.96
N SER A 96 -6.02 6.72 -9.78
CA SER A 96 -6.97 6.16 -10.74
C SER A 96 -8.21 5.59 -10.05
N SER A 97 -8.02 4.93 -8.90
CA SER A 97 -9.12 4.39 -8.10
C SER A 97 -9.99 5.50 -7.50
N ILE A 98 -9.36 6.52 -6.88
CA ILE A 98 -10.07 7.65 -6.26
C ILE A 98 -10.85 8.43 -7.34
N ASP A 99 -10.19 8.79 -8.43
CA ASP A 99 -10.77 9.57 -9.52
C ASP A 99 -11.98 8.84 -10.13
N LYS A 100 -11.87 7.52 -10.31
CA LYS A 100 -12.97 6.68 -10.82
C LYS A 100 -14.15 6.58 -9.85
N ILE A 101 -13.89 6.40 -8.55
CA ILE A 101 -14.96 6.20 -7.54
C ILE A 101 -15.72 7.49 -7.28
N TYR A 102 -15.01 8.61 -7.17
CA TYR A 102 -15.60 9.89 -6.76
C TYR A 102 -15.88 10.83 -7.92
N ASN A 103 -15.50 10.47 -9.14
CA ASN A 103 -15.58 11.33 -10.33
C ASN A 103 -14.90 12.70 -10.10
N ILE A 104 -13.70 12.66 -9.53
CA ILE A 104 -12.86 13.84 -9.28
C ILE A 104 -11.51 13.69 -9.99
N LYS A 105 -10.69 14.75 -9.94
CA LYS A 105 -9.31 14.71 -10.44
C LYS A 105 -8.33 14.94 -9.29
N THR A 106 -7.60 13.90 -8.92
CA THR A 106 -6.51 13.96 -7.97
C THR A 106 -5.16 14.04 -8.70
N HIS A 107 -4.13 14.42 -7.96
CA HIS A 107 -2.77 14.59 -8.48
C HIS A 107 -1.76 13.91 -7.58
N ILE A 108 -0.66 13.44 -8.17
CA ILE A 108 0.49 12.96 -7.43
C ILE A 108 1.45 14.14 -7.27
N ARG A 109 1.69 14.55 -6.03
CA ARG A 109 2.90 15.33 -5.72
C ARG A 109 4.02 14.32 -5.50
N TRP A 110 4.83 14.14 -6.54
CA TRP A 110 5.90 13.16 -6.53
C TRP A 110 6.82 13.34 -5.31
N PRO A 111 7.29 12.24 -4.69
CA PRO A 111 7.17 10.87 -5.20
C PRO A 111 5.93 10.08 -4.78
N ASN A 112 5.18 10.53 -3.76
CA ASN A 112 4.30 9.62 -3.02
C ASN A 112 3.11 10.28 -2.31
N ASP A 113 2.90 11.59 -2.50
CA ASP A 113 1.79 12.31 -1.88
C ASP A 113 0.62 12.39 -2.87
N ILE A 114 -0.58 12.09 -2.38
CA ILE A 114 -1.82 12.26 -3.14
C ILE A 114 -2.43 13.59 -2.74
N VAL A 115 -2.77 14.40 -3.74
CA VAL A 115 -3.18 15.79 -3.59
C VAL A 115 -4.52 16.01 -4.30
N PHE A 116 -5.42 16.73 -3.64
CA PHE A 116 -6.67 17.20 -4.22
C PHE A 116 -6.87 18.67 -3.85
N LYS A 117 -7.20 19.51 -4.84
CA LYS A 117 -7.35 20.98 -4.66
C LYS A 117 -6.16 21.63 -3.92
N GLY A 118 -4.94 21.23 -4.26
CA GLY A 118 -3.71 21.75 -3.66
C GLY A 118 -3.39 21.27 -2.25
N LYS A 119 -4.26 20.45 -1.62
CA LYS A 119 -4.05 19.90 -0.28
C LYS A 119 -3.69 18.42 -0.34
N LYS A 120 -2.76 18.00 0.52
CA LYS A 120 -2.43 16.58 0.68
C LYS A 120 -3.60 15.85 1.32
N ILE A 121 -4.14 14.86 0.62
CA ILE A 121 -5.24 13.99 1.09
C ILE A 121 -4.77 12.58 1.42
N GLY A 122 -3.55 12.21 1.02
CA GLY A 122 -3.03 10.89 1.32
C GLY A 122 -1.55 10.77 1.03
N GLY A 123 -1.00 9.62 1.39
CA GLY A 123 0.40 9.29 1.19
C GLY A 123 0.60 7.80 0.99
N ILE A 124 1.64 7.48 0.23
CA ILE A 124 2.07 6.11 -0.02
C ILE A 124 3.45 5.92 0.60
N LEU A 125 3.63 4.78 1.26
CA LEU A 125 4.88 4.34 1.84
C LEU A 125 5.20 2.96 1.26
N ILE A 126 6.40 2.79 0.71
CA ILE A 126 6.82 1.50 0.16
C ILE A 126 8.07 1.08 0.94
N GLU A 127 8.04 -0.14 1.46
CA GLU A 127 9.17 -0.75 2.14
C GLU A 127 9.46 -2.10 1.53
N THR A 128 10.74 -2.41 1.34
CA THR A 128 11.22 -3.68 0.80
C THR A 128 12.28 -4.26 1.73
N SER A 129 12.33 -5.60 1.82
CA SER A 129 13.33 -6.33 2.62
C SER A 129 14.15 -7.23 1.70
N PHE A 130 15.43 -7.36 2.00
CA PHE A 130 16.38 -8.21 1.29
C PHE A 130 17.09 -9.13 2.29
N LYS A 131 17.25 -10.39 1.91
CA LYS A 131 18.11 -11.37 2.58
C LYS A 131 19.22 -11.80 1.64
N GLY A 132 20.40 -11.22 1.84
CA GLY A 132 21.49 -11.28 0.87
C GLY A 132 21.05 -10.63 -0.45
N ASN A 133 21.19 -11.36 -1.55
CA ASN A 133 20.76 -10.89 -2.88
C ASN A 133 19.28 -11.19 -3.20
N ASN A 134 18.55 -11.85 -2.29
CA ASN A 134 17.16 -12.22 -2.53
C ASN A 134 16.21 -11.23 -1.87
N ILE A 135 15.17 -10.82 -2.60
CA ILE A 135 14.08 -10.03 -2.04
C ILE A 135 13.24 -10.91 -1.12
N GLU A 136 13.06 -10.50 0.13
CA GLU A 136 12.20 -11.18 1.11
C GLU A 136 10.74 -10.75 1.02
N GLY A 137 10.50 -9.48 0.73
CA GLY A 137 9.14 -8.95 0.63
C GLY A 137 9.10 -7.48 0.24
N ALA A 138 7.92 -7.05 -0.20
CA ALA A 138 7.59 -5.67 -0.47
C ALA A 138 6.22 -5.37 0.14
N ILE A 139 6.10 -4.21 0.80
CA ILE A 139 4.87 -3.74 1.43
C ILE A 139 4.56 -2.35 0.91
N ILE A 140 3.31 -2.14 0.50
CA ILE A 140 2.79 -0.85 0.05
C ILE A 140 1.78 -0.36 1.09
N GLY A 141 2.20 0.58 1.94
CA GLY A 141 1.34 1.34 2.82
C GLY A 141 0.60 2.45 2.08
N ILE A 142 -0.70 2.54 2.28
CA ILE A 142 -1.59 3.53 1.69
C ILE A 142 -2.40 4.15 2.83
N GLY A 143 -2.21 5.45 3.04
CA GLY A 143 -2.97 6.24 4.01
C GLY A 143 -3.75 7.34 3.32
N ILE A 144 -5.08 7.30 3.37
CA ILE A 144 -5.96 8.31 2.76
C ILE A 144 -6.85 8.93 3.83
N ASN A 145 -6.83 10.26 3.90
CA ASN A 145 -7.76 11.05 4.70
C ASN A 145 -9.11 11.06 3.98
N THR A 146 -10.13 10.47 4.58
CA THR A 146 -11.49 10.44 4.03
C THR A 146 -12.44 11.30 4.86
N ASN A 147 -12.73 10.88 6.09
CA ASN A 147 -13.67 11.51 7.02
C ASN A 147 -12.97 11.88 8.35
N ILE A 148 -11.73 12.35 8.26
CA ILE A 148 -10.99 12.85 9.41
C ILE A 148 -11.44 14.29 9.65
N THR A 149 -11.97 14.54 10.84
CA THR A 149 -12.44 15.86 11.30
C THR A 149 -11.41 16.53 12.17
#